data_AF-A0A7K4K6C5-F1
#
_entry.id   AF-A0A7K4K6C5-F1
#
_cell.length_a   1.000
_cell.length_b   1.000
_cell.length_c   1.000
_cell.angle_alpha   90.00
_cell.angle_beta   90.00
_cell.angle_gamma   90.00
#
_symmetry.space_group_name_H-M   'P 1'
#
loop_
_entity.id
_entity.type
_entity.pdbx_description
1 polymer ?
#
loop_
_entity_poly.entity_id
_entity_poly.type
_entity_poly.pdbx_seq_one_letter_code
_entity_poly.pdbx_strand_id
1 'polypeptide(L)'
;TLWFDLHQRLSDSESTACAYLLLVRDEMTVAHKHLGEFCSSLKQYLKSVAGERDCFHVTAVKLPDGVTFIVYEFWETEEDWKR
;
A
#
# COMPACT_ATOMS: atom_id res chain seq x y z
N THR A 1 -9.26 9.44 -11.16
CA THR A 1 -8.56 9.78 -9.89
C THR A 1 -8.75 8.61 -8.94
N LEU A 2 -7.83 8.37 -8.00
CA LEU A 2 -7.87 7.23 -7.07
C LEU A 2 -9.27 6.98 -6.46
N TRP A 3 -9.95 8.06 -6.08
CA TRP A 3 -11.32 8.02 -5.56
C TRP A 3 -12.32 7.36 -6.53
N PHE A 4 -12.23 7.67 -7.82
CA PHE A 4 -13.14 7.13 -8.83
C PHE A 4 -12.90 5.63 -9.05
N ASP A 5 -11.62 5.21 -9.15
CA ASP A 5 -11.25 3.81 -9.35
C ASP A 5 -11.63 2.96 -8.13
N LEU A 6 -11.43 3.52 -6.92
CA LEU A 6 -11.85 2.91 -5.67
C LEU A 6 -13.38 2.76 -5.62
N HIS A 7 -14.11 3.85 -5.88
CA HIS A 7 -15.57 3.84 -5.86
C HIS A 7 -16.15 2.84 -6.86
N GLN A 8 -15.58 2.74 -8.06
CA GLN A 8 -16.02 1.77 -9.07
C GLN A 8 -15.74 0.33 -8.61
N ARG A 9 -14.53 0.02 -8.12
CA ARG A 9 -14.21 -1.32 -7.62
C ARG A 9 -15.09 -1.76 -6.45
N LEU A 10 -15.43 -0.84 -5.54
CA LEU A 10 -16.34 -1.10 -4.43
C LEU A 10 -17.80 -1.27 -4.88
N SER A 11 -18.18 -0.69 -6.02
CA SER A 11 -19.55 -0.78 -6.57
C SER A 11 -19.75 -2.06 -7.40
N ASP A 12 -18.69 -2.56 -8.04
CA ASP A 12 -18.74 -3.73 -8.92
C ASP A 12 -18.70 -5.08 -8.16
N SER A 13 -18.39 -5.09 -6.86
CA SER A 13 -18.42 -6.31 -6.05
C SER A 13 -19.87 -6.68 -5.67
N GLU A 14 -20.43 -7.76 -6.23
CA GLU A 14 -21.77 -8.30 -5.88
C GLU A 14 -21.87 -8.82 -4.42
N SER A 15 -20.76 -8.93 -3.72
CA SER A 15 -20.72 -9.15 -2.27
C SER A 15 -21.19 -7.88 -1.57
N THR A 16 -22.13 -7.99 -0.64
CA THR A 16 -22.54 -6.88 0.24
C THR A 16 -21.33 -6.11 0.76
N ALA A 17 -21.07 -4.94 0.16
CA ALA A 17 -20.22 -3.86 0.61
C ALA A 17 -18.91 -4.27 1.31
N CYS A 18 -17.79 -4.04 0.63
CA CYS A 18 -16.57 -3.69 1.34
C CYS A 18 -16.80 -2.30 1.99
N ALA A 19 -17.57 -2.25 3.08
CA ALA A 19 -17.96 -1.02 3.79
C ALA A 19 -16.78 -0.40 4.55
N TYR A 20 -15.69 -1.17 4.68
CA TYR A 20 -14.45 -0.80 5.31
C TYR A 20 -13.29 -1.44 4.53
N LEU A 21 -12.17 -0.74 4.46
CA LEU A 21 -10.91 -1.27 3.94
C LEU A 21 -9.98 -1.53 5.11
N LEU A 22 -9.17 -2.57 5.02
CA LEU A 22 -8.05 -2.75 5.93
C LEU A 22 -6.94 -1.76 5.56
N LEU A 23 -6.53 -0.93 6.51
CA LEU A 23 -5.36 -0.07 6.39
C LEU A 23 -4.19 -0.69 7.14
N VAL A 24 -3.14 -1.03 6.41
CA VAL A 24 -1.84 -1.41 6.97
C VAL A 24 -0.93 -0.19 6.93
N ARG A 25 -0.27 0.10 8.05
CA ARG A 25 0.71 1.18 8.18
C ARG A 25 2.01 0.64 8.72
N ASP A 26 3.01 0.55 7.86
CA ASP A 26 4.35 0.12 8.22
C ASP A 26 5.32 1.28 8.24
N GLU A 27 6.03 1.45 9.35
CA GLU A 27 7.05 2.47 9.53
C GLU A 27 8.43 1.80 9.60
N MET A 28 9.34 2.26 8.74
CA MET A 28 10.69 1.72 8.65
C MET A 28 11.72 2.84 8.72
N THR A 29 12.68 2.69 9.63
CA THR A 29 13.87 3.56 9.69
C THR A 29 15.05 2.84 9.05
N VAL A 30 15.62 3.42 8.01
CA VAL A 30 16.63 2.78 7.17
C VAL A 30 18.00 3.37 7.46
N ALA A 31 18.98 2.50 7.76
CA ALA A 31 20.35 2.95 7.96
C ALA A 31 20.89 3.64 6.70
N HIS A 32 21.60 4.76 6.88
CA HIS A 32 22.01 5.64 5.76
C HIS A 32 22.74 4.90 4.63
N LYS A 33 23.59 3.92 4.98
CA LYS A 33 24.35 3.09 4.03
C LYS A 33 23.49 2.21 3.10
N HIS A 34 22.22 1.94 3.47
CA HIS A 34 21.29 1.10 2.71
C HIS A 34 20.19 1.90 1.99
N LEU A 35 20.14 3.24 2.11
CA LEU A 35 19.04 4.04 1.56
C LEU A 35 18.83 3.85 0.05
N GLY A 36 19.92 3.80 -0.73
CA GLY A 36 19.82 3.68 -2.19
C GLY A 36 19.21 2.34 -2.64
N GLU A 37 19.66 1.25 -2.03
CA GLU A 37 19.13 -0.09 -2.25
C GLU A 37 17.67 -0.17 -1.78
N PHE A 38 17.39 0.31 -0.57
CA PHE A 38 16.03 0.34 -0.03
C PHE A 38 15.06 1.12 -0.92
N CYS A 39 15.43 2.30 -1.44
CA CYS A 39 14.56 3.07 -2.33
C CYS A 39 14.22 2.29 -3.62
N SER A 40 15.14 1.46 -4.09
CA SER A 40 14.95 0.65 -5.30
C SER A 40 14.02 -0.52 -5.01
N SER A 41 14.26 -1.23 -3.91
CA SER A 41 13.41 -2.34 -3.44
C SER A 41 12.00 -1.84 -3.08
N LEU A 42 11.87 -0.70 -2.43
CA LEU A 42 10.59 -0.08 -2.09
C LEU A 42 9.79 0.24 -3.36
N LYS A 43 10.42 0.84 -4.38
CA LYS A 43 9.73 1.08 -5.67
C LYS A 43 9.24 -0.20 -6.33
N GLN A 44 10.02 -1.28 -6.26
CA GLN A 44 9.62 -2.58 -6.80
C GLN A 44 8.46 -3.18 -6.00
N TYR A 45 8.54 -3.13 -4.66
CA TYR A 45 7.49 -3.57 -3.76
C TYR A 45 6.17 -2.86 -4.04
N LEU A 46 6.17 -1.52 -4.10
CA LEU A 46 4.97 -0.73 -4.41
C LEU A 46 4.33 -1.13 -5.75
N LYS A 47 5.15 -1.40 -6.78
CA LYS A 47 4.65 -1.85 -8.08
C LYS A 47 4.04 -3.25 -8.01
N SER A 48 4.64 -4.14 -7.22
CA SER A 48 4.14 -5.50 -7.03
C SER A 48 2.79 -5.48 -6.31
N VAL A 49 2.72 -4.78 -5.17
CA VAL A 49 1.52 -4.67 -4.35
C VAL A 49 0.39 -3.94 -5.08
N ALA A 50 0.70 -2.88 -5.84
CA ALA A 50 -0.31 -2.21 -6.67
C ALA A 50 -0.89 -3.10 -7.79
N GLY A 51 -0.20 -4.20 -8.13
CA GLY A 51 -0.67 -5.18 -9.12
C GLY A 51 -1.54 -6.29 -8.52
N GLU A 52 -1.59 -6.42 -7.18
CA GLU A 52 -2.44 -7.41 -6.51
C GLU A 52 -3.91 -7.04 -6.68
N ARG A 53 -4.74 -8.04 -7.00
CA ARG A 53 -6.18 -7.84 -7.22
C ARG A 53 -6.85 -7.23 -6.00
N ASP A 54 -6.49 -7.71 -4.82
CA ASP A 54 -7.19 -7.42 -3.57
C ASP A 54 -6.59 -6.19 -2.85
N CYS A 55 -5.55 -5.58 -3.45
CA CYS A 55 -5.00 -4.28 -3.06
C CYS A 55 -5.70 -3.16 -3.82
N PHE A 56 -6.25 -2.20 -3.08
CA PHE A 56 -6.92 -1.03 -3.63
C PHE A 56 -5.96 0.13 -3.86
N HIS A 57 -5.01 0.32 -2.95
CA HIS A 57 -4.02 1.37 -3.05
C HIS A 57 -2.80 1.05 -2.20
N VAL A 58 -1.63 1.42 -2.70
CA VAL A 58 -0.40 1.43 -1.92
C VAL A 58 0.39 2.71 -2.20
N THR A 59 0.95 3.29 -1.15
CA THR A 59 1.81 4.47 -1.26
C THR A 59 2.88 4.47 -0.18
N ALA A 60 3.99 5.16 -0.45
CA ALA A 60 5.05 5.38 0.52
C ALA A 60 5.33 6.86 0.68
N VAL A 61 5.48 7.29 1.94
CA VAL A 61 5.84 8.66 2.30
C VAL A 61 7.22 8.63 2.96
N LYS A 62 8.09 9.53 2.53
CA LYS A 62 9.39 9.75 3.16
C LYS A 62 9.28 10.88 4.19
N LEU A 63 9.72 10.63 5.42
CA LEU A 63 9.72 11.64 6.47
C LEU A 63 10.84 12.68 6.31
N PRO A 64 10.72 13.85 6.95
CA PRO A 64 11.72 14.93 6.84
C PRO A 64 13.13 14.54 7.31
N ASP A 65 13.27 13.54 8.17
CA ASP A 65 14.57 13.04 8.65
C ASP A 65 15.42 12.36 7.56
N GLY A 66 14.83 12.10 6.38
CA GLY A 66 15.56 11.57 5.25
C GLY A 66 15.77 10.05 5.27
N VAL A 67 15.40 9.37 6.35
CA VAL A 67 15.72 7.95 6.61
C VAL A 67 14.51 7.11 7.01
N THR A 68 13.43 7.73 7.45
CA THR A 68 12.20 7.05 7.84
C THR A 68 11.17 7.12 6.72
N PHE A 69 10.54 5.97 6.48
CA PHE A 69 9.53 5.77 5.46
C PHE A 69 8.29 5.18 6.11
N ILE A 70 7.12 5.63 5.66
CA ILE A 70 5.84 5.04 6.04
C ILE A 70 5.17 4.51 4.78
N VAL A 71 4.86 3.22 4.76
CA VAL A 71 4.06 2.59 3.73
C VAL A 71 2.62 2.49 4.22
N TYR A 72 1.68 2.88 3.36
CA TYR A 72 0.26 2.69 3.57
C TYR A 72 -0.29 1.77 2.50
N GLU A 73 -0.95 0.71 2.91
CA GLU A 73 -1.62 -0.24 2.02
C GLU A 73 -3.09 -0.36 2.40
N PHE A 74 -3.94 -0.38 1.38
CA PHE A 74 -5.39 -0.52 1.52
C PHE A 74 -5.81 -1.85 0.88
N TRP A 75 -6.26 -2.78 1.72
CA TRP A 75 -6.62 -4.14 1.34
C TRP A 75 -8.10 -4.42 1.58
N GLU A 76 -8.64 -5.40 0.87
CA GLU A 76 -10.01 -5.88 1.10
C GLU A 76 -10.15 -6.54 2.48
N THR A 77 -9.22 -7.43 2.83
CA THR A 77 -9.24 -8.20 4.08
C THR A 77 -7.83 -8.37 4.69
N GLU A 78 -7.78 -8.87 5.92
CA GLU A 78 -6.51 -9.21 6.59
C GLU A 78 -5.85 -10.45 5.98
N GLU A 79 -6.66 -11.37 5.48
CA GLU A 79 -6.22 -12.57 4.78
C GLU A 79 -5.51 -12.22 3.46
N ASP A 80 -6.02 -11.24 2.72
CA ASP A 80 -5.41 -10.79 1.46
C ASP A 80 -4.05 -10.12 1.68
N TRP A 81 -3.92 -9.33 2.74
CA TRP A 81 -2.64 -8.71 3.10
C TRP A 81 -1.57 -9.73 3.53
N LYS A 82 -1.98 -10.79 4.24
CA LYS A 82 -1.08 -11.82 4.77
C LYS A 82 -0.73 -12.93 3.79
N ARG A 83 -1.33 -12.95 2.61
CA ARG A 83 -1.15 -13.98 1.58
C ARG A 83 0.23 -13.90 0.93
#